data_AF-A0A840QHM8-F1
#
_entry.id   AF-A0A840QHM8-F1
#
_cell.length_a   1.000
_cell.length_b   1.000
_cell.length_c   1.000
_cell.angle_alpha   90.00
_cell.angle_beta   90.00
_cell.angle_gamma   90.00
#
_symmetry.space_group_name_H-M   'P 1'
#
loop_
_entity.id
_entity.type
_entity.pdbx_description
1 polymer ?
#
loop_
_entity_poly.entity_id
_entity_poly.type
_entity_poly.pdbx_seq_one_letter_code
_entity_poly.pdbx_strand_id
1 'polypeptide(L)'
;MSSPAPSPLAPAPEPGPATPVDIRPEDYYRVAQDFLAGQSHVMRAYEALGDGLRDLSGAAGDDEPAQKFAESYTPAVRNIFDGFVRLHELLGGIARGIAASAENHRRADAEAAGADPGGGFPPLWPDKCPAAAEPPPILGDGDSNLLARISDWANPYYPNGDVARMHDVAGKFAAARDGVTTIADDLHAQLRSLASNTLPKTSTRWRRSGGASPSVRQHCWRRCPPPATP
;
A
#
# COMPACT_ATOMS: atom_id res chain seq x y z
N MET A 1 3.77 53.92 44.32
CA MET A 1 3.99 53.47 42.93
C MET A 1 2.92 52.42 42.63
N SER A 2 1.86 52.80 41.93
CA SER A 2 0.76 51.89 41.60
C SER A 2 1.02 51.24 40.25
N SER A 3 1.10 49.91 40.20
CA SER A 3 1.16 49.15 38.95
C SER A 3 -0.17 49.25 38.20
N PRO A 4 -0.15 49.50 36.88
CA PRO A 4 -1.37 49.42 36.07
C PRO A 4 -1.83 47.96 35.93
N ALA A 5 -3.14 47.76 35.93
CA ALA A 5 -3.77 46.47 35.73
C ALA A 5 -3.51 45.94 34.30
N PRO A 6 -3.33 44.61 34.12
CA PRO A 6 -3.12 44.02 32.79
C PRO A 6 -4.37 44.18 31.92
N SER A 7 -4.16 44.55 30.66
CA SER A 7 -5.22 44.63 29.66
C SER A 7 -5.88 43.26 29.45
N PRO A 8 -7.21 43.20 29.28
CA PRO A 8 -7.90 41.95 28.97
C PRO A 8 -7.42 41.41 27.62
N LEU A 9 -7.06 40.14 27.58
CA LEU A 9 -6.75 39.40 26.35
C LEU A 9 -7.94 39.52 25.38
N ALA A 10 -7.67 39.89 24.13
CA ALA A 10 -8.66 39.89 23.08
C ALA A 10 -9.28 38.49 22.92
N PRO A 11 -10.59 38.38 22.65
CA PRO A 11 -11.24 37.08 22.42
C PRO A 11 -10.59 36.38 21.23
N ALA A 12 -10.41 35.06 21.37
CA ALA A 12 -9.89 34.22 20.29
C ALA A 12 -10.79 34.38 19.03
N PRO A 13 -10.20 34.42 17.82
CA PRO A 13 -10.98 34.48 16.60
C PRO A 13 -11.94 33.29 16.55
N GLU A 14 -13.22 33.57 16.28
CA GLU A 14 -14.21 32.51 16.14
C GLU A 14 -13.80 31.54 15.03
N PRO A 15 -13.91 30.22 15.25
CA PRO A 15 -13.65 29.25 14.21
C PRO A 15 -14.59 29.54 13.03
N GLY A 16 -14.01 29.81 11.86
CA GLY A 16 -14.78 30.00 10.64
C GLY A 16 -15.70 28.81 10.35
N PRO A 17 -16.72 28.98 9.48
CA PRO A 17 -17.69 27.93 9.21
C PRO A 17 -16.98 26.65 8.72
N ALA A 18 -17.04 25.60 9.54
CA ALA A 18 -16.55 24.29 9.17
C ALA A 18 -17.32 23.82 7.94
N THR A 19 -16.59 23.56 6.86
CA THR A 19 -17.21 23.03 5.64
C THR A 19 -17.55 21.56 5.91
N PRO A 20 -18.82 21.13 5.76
CA PRO A 20 -19.19 19.75 6.05
C PRO A 20 -18.50 18.80 5.08
N VAL A 21 -17.80 17.83 5.65
CA VAL A 21 -17.19 16.72 4.93
C VAL A 21 -18.26 15.65 4.74
N ASP A 22 -18.74 15.46 3.50
CA ASP A 22 -19.69 14.38 3.14
C ASP A 22 -18.91 13.17 2.63
N ILE A 23 -18.53 12.26 3.53
CA ILE A 23 -17.96 10.95 3.15
C ILE A 23 -19.01 9.89 3.41
N ARG A 24 -19.36 9.15 2.36
CA ARG A 24 -20.35 8.08 2.48
C ARG A 24 -19.68 6.75 2.78
N PRO A 25 -20.36 5.84 3.50
CA PRO A 25 -19.87 4.47 3.70
C PRO A 25 -19.43 3.78 2.39
N GLU A 26 -20.13 4.01 1.29
CA GLU A 26 -19.80 3.44 -0.02
C GLU A 26 -18.46 3.92 -0.58
N ASP A 27 -18.04 5.15 -0.25
CA ASP A 27 -16.76 5.69 -0.70
C ASP A 27 -15.59 5.02 0.03
N TYR A 28 -15.73 4.76 1.35
CA TYR A 28 -14.78 3.94 2.09
C TYR A 28 -14.70 2.54 1.50
N TYR A 29 -15.84 1.91 1.25
CA TYR A 29 -15.86 0.54 0.73
C TYR A 29 -15.22 0.45 -0.67
N ARG A 30 -15.43 1.44 -1.53
CA ARG A 30 -14.74 1.51 -2.84
C ARG A 30 -13.22 1.60 -2.67
N VAL A 31 -12.73 2.46 -1.79
CA VAL A 31 -11.28 2.55 -1.52
C VAL A 31 -10.75 1.23 -0.96
N ALA A 32 -11.51 0.54 -0.11
CA ALA A 32 -11.13 -0.78 0.39
C ALA A 32 -10.95 -1.80 -0.76
N GLN A 33 -11.80 -1.75 -1.79
CA GLN A 33 -11.66 -2.58 -2.99
C GLN A 33 -10.41 -2.22 -3.79
N ASP A 34 -10.06 -0.94 -3.88
CA ASP A 34 -8.84 -0.51 -4.58
C ASP A 34 -7.56 -1.02 -3.87
N PHE A 35 -7.55 -1.01 -2.53
CA PHE A 35 -6.46 -1.62 -1.76
C PHE A 35 -6.37 -3.14 -1.96
N LEU A 36 -7.52 -3.81 -2.07
CA LEU A 36 -7.56 -5.24 -2.38
C LEU A 36 -7.06 -5.52 -3.81
N ALA A 37 -7.40 -4.68 -4.80
CA ALA A 37 -6.84 -4.78 -6.14
C ALA A 37 -5.32 -4.54 -6.14
N GLY A 38 -4.85 -3.56 -5.37
CA GLY A 38 -3.43 -3.30 -5.14
C GLY A 38 -2.69 -4.52 -4.58
N GLN A 39 -3.30 -5.24 -3.63
CA GLN A 39 -2.78 -6.50 -3.11
C GLN A 39 -2.51 -7.51 -4.24
N SER A 40 -3.48 -7.70 -5.16
CA SER A 40 -3.29 -8.60 -6.31
C SER A 40 -2.22 -8.10 -7.28
N HIS A 41 -2.08 -6.78 -7.44
CA HIS A 41 -1.06 -6.20 -8.32
C HIS A 41 0.36 -6.44 -7.79
N VAL A 42 0.56 -6.32 -6.48
CA VAL A 42 1.82 -6.63 -5.81
C VAL A 42 2.20 -8.10 -6.05
N MET A 43 1.24 -9.02 -5.96
CA MET A 43 1.52 -10.44 -6.18
C MET A 43 1.94 -10.73 -7.63
N ARG A 44 1.28 -10.12 -8.61
CA ARG A 44 1.69 -10.27 -10.01
C ARG A 44 3.09 -9.71 -10.28
N ALA A 45 3.47 -8.61 -9.64
CA ALA A 45 4.83 -8.06 -9.74
C ALA A 45 5.86 -9.00 -9.11
N TYR A 46 5.53 -9.62 -7.97
CA TYR A 46 6.35 -10.65 -7.33
C TYR A 46 6.55 -11.88 -8.24
N GLU A 47 5.48 -12.42 -8.81
CA GLU A 47 5.53 -13.57 -9.73
C GLU A 47 6.35 -13.25 -10.97
N ALA A 48 6.11 -12.10 -11.60
CA ALA A 48 6.86 -11.67 -12.78
C ALA A 48 8.36 -11.49 -12.50
N LEU A 49 8.73 -10.98 -11.32
CA LEU A 49 10.12 -10.91 -10.90
C LEU A 49 10.71 -12.32 -10.71
N GLY A 50 10.01 -13.19 -9.98
CA GLY A 50 10.46 -14.56 -9.72
C GLY A 50 10.68 -15.35 -11.00
N ASP A 51 9.74 -15.28 -11.94
CA ASP A 51 9.84 -15.93 -13.25
C ASP A 51 10.96 -15.34 -14.10
N GLY A 52 11.04 -14.01 -14.17
CA GLY A 52 12.09 -13.32 -14.93
C GLY A 52 13.50 -13.61 -14.41
N LEU A 53 13.68 -13.78 -13.10
CA LEU A 53 14.97 -14.19 -12.53
C LEU A 53 15.26 -15.68 -12.78
N ARG A 54 14.24 -16.54 -12.84
CA ARG A 54 14.40 -17.97 -13.13
C ARG A 54 14.89 -18.20 -14.55
N ASP A 55 14.37 -17.44 -15.51
CA ASP A 55 14.82 -17.46 -16.91
C ASP A 55 16.29 -17.01 -17.05
N LEU A 56 16.76 -16.21 -16.09
CA LEU A 56 18.12 -15.68 -16.03
C LEU A 56 19.02 -16.45 -15.05
N SER A 57 18.58 -17.64 -14.59
CA SER A 57 19.39 -18.51 -13.75
C SER A 57 20.75 -18.78 -14.42
N GLY A 58 21.81 -18.65 -13.65
CA GLY A 58 23.17 -18.81 -14.15
C GLY A 58 23.78 -17.63 -14.90
N ALA A 59 23.15 -16.45 -14.88
CA ALA A 59 23.70 -15.26 -15.53
C ALA A 59 25.08 -14.85 -15.01
N ALA A 60 25.41 -15.12 -13.73
CA ALA A 60 26.69 -14.71 -13.16
C ALA A 60 27.87 -15.61 -13.56
N GLY A 61 27.62 -16.82 -14.08
CA GLY A 61 28.67 -17.83 -14.26
C GLY A 61 28.98 -18.58 -12.95
N ASP A 62 30.14 -19.24 -12.88
CA ASP A 62 30.55 -20.08 -11.73
C ASP A 62 31.95 -19.78 -11.17
N ASP A 63 32.62 -18.74 -11.68
CA ASP A 63 33.95 -18.33 -11.26
C ASP A 63 33.98 -17.72 -9.83
N GLU A 64 35.19 -17.53 -9.27
CA GLU A 64 35.36 -16.96 -7.92
C GLU A 64 34.68 -15.57 -7.76
N PRO A 65 34.78 -14.64 -8.72
CA PRO A 65 33.99 -13.41 -8.70
C PRO A 65 32.48 -13.63 -8.66
N ALA A 66 31.93 -14.56 -9.46
CA ALA A 66 30.51 -14.89 -9.47
C ALA A 66 30.04 -15.44 -8.12
N GLN A 67 30.83 -16.32 -7.51
CA GLN A 67 30.55 -16.86 -6.17
C GLN A 67 30.48 -15.74 -5.13
N LYS A 68 31.48 -14.84 -5.10
CA LYS A 68 31.47 -13.67 -4.20
C LYS A 68 30.28 -12.74 -4.44
N PHE A 69 29.89 -12.56 -5.70
CA PHE A 69 28.68 -11.80 -6.03
C PHE A 69 27.43 -12.49 -5.48
N ALA A 70 27.28 -13.79 -5.71
CA ALA A 70 26.15 -14.60 -5.28
C ALA A 70 25.93 -14.61 -3.76
N GLU A 71 27.01 -14.55 -2.97
CA GLU A 71 26.97 -14.45 -1.50
C GLU A 71 26.20 -13.21 -1.02
N SER A 72 26.32 -12.08 -1.72
CA SER A 72 25.61 -10.84 -1.41
C SER A 72 24.26 -10.73 -2.11
N TYR A 73 24.17 -11.24 -3.34
CA TYR A 73 22.97 -11.19 -4.17
C TYR A 73 21.82 -12.01 -3.57
N THR A 74 22.08 -13.28 -3.23
CA THR A 74 21.04 -14.20 -2.76
C THR A 74 20.26 -13.67 -1.54
N PRO A 75 20.91 -13.25 -0.43
CA PRO A 75 20.18 -12.68 0.70
C PRO A 75 19.45 -11.38 0.35
N ALA A 76 19.99 -10.56 -0.56
CA ALA A 76 19.30 -9.34 -1.01
C ALA A 76 18.00 -9.67 -1.77
N VAL A 77 18.02 -10.66 -2.67
CA VAL A 77 16.81 -11.08 -3.39
C VAL A 77 15.79 -11.72 -2.45
N ARG A 78 16.23 -12.56 -1.49
CA ARG A 78 15.35 -13.10 -0.44
C ARG A 78 14.62 -11.98 0.31
N ASN A 79 15.36 -10.94 0.74
CA ASN A 79 14.76 -9.79 1.42
C ASN A 79 13.74 -9.05 0.55
N ILE A 80 13.98 -8.95 -0.76
CA ILE A 80 13.02 -8.34 -1.70
C ILE A 80 11.75 -9.19 -1.77
N PHE A 81 11.87 -10.52 -1.92
CA PHE A 81 10.74 -11.44 -1.98
C PHE A 81 9.92 -11.40 -0.70
N ASP A 82 10.56 -11.42 0.47
CA ASP A 82 9.91 -11.23 1.77
C ASP A 82 9.19 -9.87 1.85
N GLY A 83 9.80 -8.82 1.29
CA GLY A 83 9.20 -7.49 1.20
C GLY A 83 7.89 -7.49 0.41
N PHE A 84 7.84 -8.17 -0.73
CA PHE A 84 6.62 -8.33 -1.53
C PHE A 84 5.52 -9.07 -0.75
N VAL A 85 5.86 -10.16 -0.06
CA VAL A 85 4.91 -10.92 0.77
C VAL A 85 4.32 -10.03 1.86
N ARG A 86 5.17 -9.29 2.60
CA ARG A 86 4.72 -8.38 3.66
C ARG A 86 3.86 -7.24 3.12
N LEU A 87 4.21 -6.69 1.96
CA LEU A 87 3.43 -5.63 1.32
C LEU A 87 2.04 -6.15 0.89
N HIS A 88 1.99 -7.35 0.32
CA HIS A 88 0.73 -8.01 -0.04
C HIS A 88 -0.18 -8.20 1.19
N GLU A 89 0.36 -8.71 2.30
CA GLU A 89 -0.40 -8.88 3.55
C GLU A 89 -0.86 -7.54 4.13
N LEU A 90 0.00 -6.52 4.10
CA LEU A 90 -0.32 -5.18 4.57
C LEU A 90 -1.49 -4.57 3.80
N LEU A 91 -1.48 -4.64 2.46
CA LEU A 91 -2.56 -4.09 1.64
C LEU A 91 -3.90 -4.81 1.90
N GLY A 92 -3.87 -6.14 2.04
CA GLY A 92 -5.04 -6.91 2.46
C GLY A 92 -5.55 -6.56 3.86
N GLY A 93 -4.65 -6.28 4.80
CA GLY A 93 -4.97 -5.77 6.13
C GLY A 93 -5.63 -4.40 6.09
N ILE A 94 -5.09 -3.47 5.31
CA ILE A 94 -5.65 -2.12 5.12
C ILE A 94 -7.04 -2.20 4.48
N ALA A 95 -7.21 -2.98 3.42
CA ALA A 95 -8.50 -3.18 2.75
C ALA A 95 -9.59 -3.63 3.75
N ARG A 96 -9.29 -4.64 4.59
CA ARG A 96 -10.23 -5.08 5.65
C ARG A 96 -10.52 -3.99 6.67
N GLY A 97 -9.50 -3.25 7.10
CA GLY A 97 -9.66 -2.14 8.05
C GLY A 97 -10.59 -1.06 7.50
N ILE A 98 -10.39 -0.63 6.25
CA ILE A 98 -11.23 0.39 5.60
C ILE A 98 -12.67 -0.14 5.41
N ALA A 99 -12.86 -1.39 4.99
CA ALA A 99 -14.19 -1.98 4.86
C ALA A 99 -14.93 -2.06 6.21
N ALA A 100 -14.23 -2.40 7.30
CA ALA A 100 -14.80 -2.36 8.63
C ALA A 100 -15.18 -0.93 9.06
N SER A 101 -14.37 0.07 8.72
CA SER A 101 -14.72 1.48 8.94
C SER A 101 -15.97 1.90 8.16
N ALA A 102 -16.11 1.47 6.90
CA ALA A 102 -17.32 1.70 6.10
C ALA A 102 -18.57 1.15 6.78
N GLU A 103 -18.51 -0.10 7.25
CA GLU A 103 -19.63 -0.76 7.93
C GLU A 103 -20.00 -0.08 9.26
N ASN A 104 -19.00 0.35 10.04
CA ASN A 104 -19.24 1.09 11.27
C ASN A 104 -19.91 2.45 10.99
N HIS A 105 -19.46 3.17 9.94
CA HIS A 105 -20.04 4.44 9.55
C HIS A 105 -21.51 4.28 9.12
N ARG A 106 -21.79 3.28 8.28
CA ARG A 106 -23.15 2.95 7.84
C ARG A 106 -24.09 2.67 9.00
N ARG A 107 -23.65 1.89 10.00
CA ARG A 107 -24.45 1.59 11.19
C ARG A 107 -24.72 2.84 12.02
N ALA A 108 -23.71 3.69 12.20
CA ALA A 108 -23.85 4.94 12.93
C ALA A 108 -24.83 5.90 12.24
N ASP A 109 -24.77 6.02 10.91
CA ASP A 109 -25.69 6.85 10.13
C ASP A 109 -27.14 6.37 10.27
N ALA A 110 -27.36 5.06 10.21
CA ALA A 110 -28.69 4.49 10.37
C ALA A 110 -29.24 4.67 11.79
N GLU A 111 -28.41 4.45 12.81
CA GLU A 111 -28.78 4.66 14.21
C GLU A 111 -29.15 6.13 14.46
N ALA A 112 -28.34 7.06 13.95
CA ALA A 112 -28.62 8.50 14.05
C ALA A 112 -29.91 8.91 13.33
N ALA A 113 -30.26 8.23 12.23
CA ALA A 113 -31.51 8.42 11.50
C ALA A 113 -32.71 7.69 12.12
N GLY A 114 -32.51 6.86 13.16
CA GLY A 114 -33.54 6.00 13.72
C GLY A 114 -34.05 4.94 12.72
N ALA A 115 -33.19 4.51 11.79
CA ALA A 115 -33.50 3.58 10.71
C ALA A 115 -32.75 2.25 10.88
N ASP A 116 -33.27 1.19 10.24
CA ASP A 116 -32.51 -0.04 10.04
C ASP A 116 -31.36 0.25 9.05
N PRO A 117 -30.10 -0.06 9.38
CA PRO A 117 -28.99 0.11 8.45
C PRO A 117 -29.18 -0.70 7.15
N GLY A 118 -29.98 -1.77 7.18
CA GLY A 118 -30.19 -2.65 6.03
C GLY A 118 -29.00 -3.59 5.80
N GLY A 119 -28.86 -4.10 4.57
CA GLY A 119 -27.77 -5.01 4.21
C GLY A 119 -26.38 -4.36 4.36
N GLY A 120 -25.44 -5.08 4.98
CA GLY A 120 -24.05 -4.66 5.08
C GLY A 120 -23.29 -4.78 3.78
N PHE A 121 -22.04 -4.31 3.77
CA PHE A 121 -21.16 -4.51 2.63
C PHE A 121 -20.76 -5.98 2.46
N PRO A 122 -20.56 -6.46 1.22
CA PRO A 122 -19.95 -7.76 1.01
C PRO A 122 -18.60 -7.84 1.73
N PRO A 123 -18.26 -8.98 2.33
CA PRO A 123 -16.97 -9.13 2.98
C PRO A 123 -15.85 -9.10 1.93
N LEU A 124 -14.78 -8.36 2.21
CA LEU A 124 -13.54 -8.44 1.45
C LEU A 124 -12.66 -9.54 2.02
N TRP A 125 -12.21 -10.44 1.15
CA TRP A 125 -11.43 -11.62 1.53
C TRP A 125 -10.04 -11.46 0.91
N PRO A 126 -9.10 -10.81 1.61
CA PRO A 126 -7.73 -10.74 1.14
C PRO A 126 -7.17 -12.13 0.99
N ASP A 127 -6.48 -12.34 -0.13
CA ASP A 127 -5.74 -13.57 -0.33
C ASP A 127 -4.65 -13.69 0.73
N LYS A 128 -4.41 -14.93 1.16
CA LYS A 128 -3.22 -15.23 1.95
C LYS A 128 -2.05 -15.38 0.98
N CYS A 129 -0.96 -14.70 1.29
CA CYS A 129 0.26 -14.90 0.52
C CYS A 129 0.81 -16.31 0.81
N PRO A 130 1.27 -17.07 -0.20
CA PRO A 130 2.15 -18.19 0.07
C PRO A 130 3.44 -17.68 0.73
N ALA A 131 4.15 -18.57 1.45
CA ALA A 131 5.47 -18.24 1.95
C ALA A 131 6.37 -17.77 0.79
N ALA A 132 7.29 -16.85 1.08
CA ALA A 132 8.25 -16.37 0.09
C ALA A 132 8.98 -17.57 -0.54
N ALA A 133 9.00 -17.61 -1.87
CA ALA A 133 9.73 -18.63 -2.59
C ALA A 133 11.23 -18.40 -2.43
N GLU A 134 11.99 -19.48 -2.48
CA GLU A 134 13.45 -19.37 -2.57
C GLU A 134 13.80 -18.71 -3.91
N PRO A 135 14.64 -17.66 -3.93
CA PRO A 135 15.04 -17.03 -5.18
C PRO A 135 15.82 -18.01 -6.06
N PRO A 136 15.66 -17.91 -7.39
CA PRO A 136 16.43 -18.73 -8.31
C PRO A 136 17.93 -18.42 -8.18
N PRO A 137 18.80 -19.43 -8.35
CA PRO A 137 20.23 -19.24 -8.22
C PRO A 137 20.77 -18.36 -9.36
N ILE A 138 21.66 -17.43 -9.03
CA ILE A 138 22.31 -16.58 -10.03
C ILE A 138 23.56 -17.25 -10.64
N LEU A 139 24.10 -18.26 -9.96
CA LEU A 139 25.26 -19.04 -10.39
C LEU A 139 24.91 -20.02 -11.49
N GLY A 140 25.81 -20.15 -12.46
CA GLY A 140 25.67 -21.08 -13.58
C GLY A 140 26.01 -22.50 -13.18
N ASP A 141 25.44 -23.46 -13.90
CA ASP A 141 25.93 -24.83 -13.87
C ASP A 141 27.26 -24.81 -14.61
N GLY A 142 28.37 -24.93 -13.87
CA GLY A 142 29.72 -24.82 -14.41
C GLY A 142 29.94 -25.56 -15.72
N ASP A 143 30.75 -24.96 -16.59
CA ASP A 143 30.96 -25.46 -17.95
C ASP A 143 31.59 -26.87 -17.92
N SER A 144 30.78 -27.91 -18.14
CA SER A 144 31.23 -29.31 -18.07
C SER A 144 32.08 -29.76 -19.27
N ASN A 145 32.39 -28.83 -20.18
CA ASN A 145 33.08 -29.08 -21.42
C ASN A 145 34.57 -29.36 -21.19
N LEU A 146 35.14 -30.34 -21.89
CA LEU A 146 36.57 -30.71 -21.80
C LEU A 146 37.52 -29.53 -22.06
N LEU A 147 37.11 -28.56 -22.88
CA LEU A 147 37.86 -27.33 -23.15
C LEU A 147 37.88 -26.38 -21.95
N ALA A 148 36.84 -26.37 -21.09
CA ALA A 148 36.81 -25.59 -19.85
C ALA A 148 37.83 -26.12 -18.83
N ARG A 149 37.97 -27.45 -18.74
CA ARG A 149 39.03 -28.10 -17.94
C ARG A 149 40.45 -27.82 -18.46
N ILE A 150 40.62 -27.67 -19.77
CA ILE A 150 41.91 -27.26 -20.37
C ILE A 150 42.12 -25.76 -20.18
N SER A 151 41.04 -24.97 -20.16
CA SER A 151 41.10 -23.55 -19.87
C SER A 151 41.32 -23.24 -18.39
N ASP A 152 41.16 -24.16 -17.43
CA ASP A 152 41.40 -23.91 -16.00
C ASP A 152 42.77 -23.29 -15.68
N TRP A 153 43.77 -23.47 -16.55
CA TRP A 153 45.07 -22.78 -16.43
C TRP A 153 45.03 -21.28 -16.83
N ALA A 154 44.06 -20.88 -17.65
CA ALA A 154 43.81 -19.54 -18.20
C ALA A 154 42.52 -18.89 -17.64
N ASN A 155 41.68 -19.70 -16.99
CA ASN A 155 40.38 -19.38 -16.41
C ASN A 155 40.40 -18.34 -15.27
N PRO A 156 41.49 -18.15 -14.48
CA PRO A 156 41.46 -17.12 -13.43
C PRO A 156 41.27 -15.69 -13.95
N TYR A 157 41.46 -15.47 -15.27
CA TYR A 157 41.46 -14.14 -15.88
C TYR A 157 40.30 -13.88 -16.84
N TYR A 158 39.44 -14.86 -17.12
CA TYR A 158 38.34 -14.70 -18.07
C TYR A 158 36.99 -14.85 -17.35
N PRO A 159 36.26 -13.75 -17.10
CA PRO A 159 34.95 -13.84 -16.46
C PRO A 159 33.99 -14.62 -17.36
N ASN A 160 33.31 -15.61 -16.79
CA ASN A 160 32.38 -16.47 -17.53
C ASN A 160 30.91 -16.09 -17.35
N GLY A 161 30.64 -15.00 -16.61
CA GLY A 161 29.31 -14.41 -16.52
C GLY A 161 28.86 -13.80 -17.85
N ASP A 162 27.57 -13.97 -18.15
CA ASP A 162 26.93 -13.34 -19.31
C ASP A 162 26.50 -11.92 -18.94
N VAL A 163 27.31 -10.93 -19.35
CA VAL A 163 27.08 -9.51 -19.06
C VAL A 163 25.71 -9.04 -19.56
N ALA A 164 25.25 -9.53 -20.71
CA ALA A 164 23.95 -9.15 -21.24
C ALA A 164 22.82 -9.69 -20.35
N ARG A 165 22.90 -10.96 -19.93
CA ARG A 165 21.93 -11.54 -18.99
C ARG A 165 21.98 -10.86 -17.62
N MET A 166 23.15 -10.43 -17.15
CA MET A 166 23.26 -9.65 -15.91
C MET A 166 22.60 -8.26 -16.02
N HIS A 167 22.67 -7.62 -17.19
CA HIS A 167 21.89 -6.42 -17.46
C HIS A 167 20.38 -6.69 -17.46
N ASP A 168 19.96 -7.83 -18.02
CA ASP A 168 18.55 -8.24 -17.99
C ASP A 168 18.05 -8.48 -16.57
N VAL A 169 18.88 -9.06 -15.69
CA VAL A 169 18.57 -9.22 -14.26
C VAL A 169 18.29 -7.87 -13.61
N ALA A 170 19.16 -6.88 -13.84
CA ALA A 170 18.93 -5.52 -13.35
C ALA A 170 17.64 -4.92 -13.93
N GLY A 171 17.34 -5.19 -15.19
CA GLY A 171 16.08 -4.82 -15.84
C GLY A 171 14.84 -5.40 -15.16
N LYS A 172 14.89 -6.67 -14.70
CA LYS A 172 13.76 -7.28 -13.96
C LYS A 172 13.51 -6.59 -12.62
N PHE A 173 14.56 -6.25 -11.87
CA PHE A 173 14.42 -5.48 -10.63
C PHE A 173 13.87 -4.07 -10.88
N ALA A 174 14.32 -3.39 -11.93
CA ALA A 174 13.81 -2.08 -12.30
C ALA A 174 12.30 -2.15 -12.64
N ALA A 175 11.88 -3.13 -13.43
CA ALA A 175 10.47 -3.33 -13.75
C ALA A 175 9.62 -3.63 -12.51
N ALA A 176 10.13 -4.46 -11.58
CA ALA A 176 9.45 -4.75 -10.32
C ALA A 176 9.29 -3.49 -9.44
N ARG A 177 10.34 -2.67 -9.35
CA ARG A 177 10.29 -1.38 -8.66
C ARG A 177 9.23 -0.46 -9.27
N ASP A 178 9.24 -0.30 -10.58
CA ASP A 178 8.31 0.60 -11.28
C ASP A 178 6.86 0.13 -11.12
N GLY A 179 6.65 -1.19 -11.08
CA GLY A 179 5.36 -1.81 -10.73
C GLY A 179 4.89 -1.43 -9.32
N VAL A 180 5.76 -1.54 -8.31
CA VAL A 180 5.44 -1.14 -6.93
C VAL A 180 5.17 0.36 -6.82
N THR A 181 5.95 1.21 -7.51
CA THR A 181 5.72 2.66 -7.55
C THR A 181 4.36 3.01 -8.15
N THR A 182 4.00 2.36 -9.26
CA THR A 182 2.68 2.56 -9.90
C THR A 182 1.54 2.22 -8.94
N ILE A 183 1.64 1.09 -8.23
CA ILE A 183 0.64 0.70 -7.22
C ILE A 183 0.54 1.75 -6.10
N ALA A 184 1.68 2.27 -5.63
CA ALA A 184 1.70 3.28 -4.58
C ALA A 184 1.03 4.59 -5.05
N ASP A 185 1.32 5.04 -6.27
CA ASP A 185 0.74 6.25 -6.86
C ASP A 185 -0.77 6.11 -7.06
N ASP A 186 -1.23 4.96 -7.55
CA ASP A 186 -2.66 4.65 -7.72
C ASP A 186 -3.39 4.68 -6.38
N LEU A 187 -2.89 3.98 -5.36
CA LEU A 187 -3.51 3.95 -4.03
C LEU A 187 -3.54 5.33 -3.38
N HIS A 188 -2.46 6.12 -3.55
CA HIS A 188 -2.41 7.48 -3.04
C HIS A 188 -3.40 8.41 -3.77
N ALA A 189 -3.57 8.23 -5.07
CA ALA A 189 -4.59 8.95 -5.83
C ALA A 189 -6.01 8.63 -5.34
N GLN A 190 -6.30 7.36 -5.02
CA GLN A 190 -7.60 6.98 -4.46
C GLN A 190 -7.87 7.62 -3.08
N LEU A 191 -6.86 7.64 -2.20
CA LEU A 191 -6.96 8.32 -0.90
C LEU A 191 -7.19 9.83 -1.06
N ARG A 192 -6.49 10.48 -1.99
CA ARG A 192 -6.70 11.89 -2.31
C ARG A 192 -8.09 12.14 -2.91
N SER A 193 -8.59 11.24 -3.74
CA SER A 193 -9.94 11.32 -4.31
C SER A 193 -11.00 11.29 -3.19
N LEU A 194 -10.86 10.35 -2.24
CA LEU A 194 -11.71 10.27 -1.06
C LEU A 194 -11.65 11.57 -0.25
N ALA A 195 -10.44 12.10 0.01
CA ALA A 195 -10.25 13.33 0.76
C ALA A 195 -10.72 14.59 0.00
N SER A 196 -10.72 14.60 -1.34
CA SER A 196 -11.12 15.78 -2.14
C SER A 196 -12.60 15.79 -2.52
N ASN A 197 -13.28 14.64 -2.53
CA ASN A 197 -14.75 14.57 -2.55
C ASN A 197 -15.40 15.28 -1.35
N THR A 198 -14.60 15.63 -0.34
CA THR A 198 -15.00 16.41 0.83
C THR A 198 -15.02 17.93 0.61
N LEU A 199 -14.50 18.42 -0.54
CA LEU A 199 -14.60 19.83 -0.90
C LEU A 199 -15.92 20.09 -1.62
N PRO A 200 -16.81 20.94 -1.11
CA PRO A 200 -18.14 21.09 -1.66
C PRO A 200 -18.08 21.62 -3.10
N LYS A 201 -18.66 20.88 -4.04
CA LYS A 201 -19.14 21.41 -5.32
C LYS A 201 -20.38 22.31 -5.15
N THR A 202 -20.59 22.95 -3.99
CA THR A 202 -21.79 23.75 -3.74
C THR A 202 -21.52 25.24 -3.84
N SER A 203 -21.77 25.80 -5.02
CA SER A 203 -22.21 27.19 -5.14
C SER A 203 -23.54 27.36 -5.89
N THR A 204 -24.37 26.31 -6.03
CA THR A 204 -25.61 26.46 -6.83
C THR A 204 -26.89 25.87 -6.24
N ARG A 205 -26.89 25.14 -5.13
CA ARG A 205 -28.12 24.46 -4.65
C ARG A 205 -28.89 25.16 -3.52
N TRP A 206 -28.29 26.08 -2.75
CA TRP A 206 -28.94 26.66 -1.56
C TRP A 206 -29.70 27.99 -1.78
N ARG A 207 -30.00 28.40 -3.02
CA ARG A 207 -30.76 29.65 -3.30
C ARG A 207 -32.24 29.44 -3.60
N ARG A 208 -32.89 28.41 -3.02
CA ARG A 208 -34.33 28.21 -3.20
C ARG A 208 -35.01 27.46 -2.04
N SER A 209 -34.92 28.00 -0.82
CA SER A 209 -35.92 27.77 0.23
C SER A 209 -35.66 28.70 1.43
N GLY A 210 -36.07 29.96 1.30
CA GLY A 210 -36.28 30.80 2.46
C GLY A 210 -37.58 30.35 3.15
N GLY A 211 -37.51 30.05 4.45
CA GLY A 211 -38.71 29.90 5.28
C GLY A 211 -38.55 28.98 6.49
N ALA A 212 -38.42 29.61 7.66
CA ALA A 212 -38.71 29.09 9.00
C ALA A 212 -37.68 28.19 9.72
N SER A 213 -37.03 28.81 10.72
CA SER A 213 -36.54 28.18 11.98
C SER A 213 -37.75 27.76 12.86
N PRO A 214 -37.64 26.88 13.90
CA PRO A 214 -36.58 26.94 14.92
C PRO A 214 -36.10 25.63 15.60
N SER A 215 -35.04 25.80 16.40
CA SER A 215 -34.57 25.02 17.56
C SER A 215 -33.64 23.81 17.32
N VAL A 216 -32.34 24.07 17.40
CA VAL A 216 -31.29 23.04 17.53
C VAL A 216 -30.89 22.97 18.99
N ARG A 217 -31.24 21.87 19.67
CA ARG A 217 -30.63 21.47 20.94
C ARG A 217 -29.28 20.84 20.63
N GLN A 218 -28.22 21.48 21.11
CA GLN A 218 -26.89 20.89 21.17
C GLN A 218 -26.87 19.90 22.36
N HIS A 219 -26.75 18.59 22.10
CA HIS A 219 -26.45 17.61 23.15
C HIS A 219 -25.41 16.57 22.69
N CYS A 220 -24.26 16.66 23.37
CA CYS A 220 -23.43 15.57 23.89
C CYS A 220 -22.79 14.54 22.94
N TRP A 221 -21.52 14.79 22.59
CA TRP A 221 -20.52 13.74 22.46
C TRP A 221 -20.16 13.21 23.85
N ARG A 222 -20.66 12.02 24.24
CA ARG A 222 -20.15 11.27 25.40
C ARG A 222 -19.66 9.88 24.96
N ARG A 223 -18.35 9.72 25.08
CA ARG A 223 -17.52 8.51 25.31
C ARG A 223 -18.25 7.14 25.26
N CYS A 224 -17.87 6.31 24.29
CA CYS A 224 -18.03 4.86 24.37
C CYS A 224 -16.99 4.26 25.34
N PRO A 225 -17.35 3.31 26.21
CA PRO A 225 -16.40 2.49 26.95
C PRO A 225 -15.78 1.39 26.06
N PRO A 226 -14.56 0.90 26.36
CA PRO A 226 -13.94 -0.18 25.61
C PRO A 226 -14.64 -1.53 25.86
N PRO A 227 -14.56 -2.49 24.91
CA PRO A 227 -15.15 -3.81 25.06
C PRO A 227 -14.40 -4.64 26.11
N ALA A 228 -15.17 -5.41 26.88
CA ALA A 228 -14.65 -6.40 27.82
C ALA A 228 -14.02 -7.57 27.05
N THR A 229 -12.79 -7.91 27.39
CA THR A 229 -12.12 -9.14 26.96
C THR A 229 -12.66 -10.37 27.71
N PRO A 230 -12.70 -11.55 27.08
CA PRO A 230 -13.02 -12.81 27.74
C PRO A 230 -11.96 -13.24 28.75
#